data_AF-A0A1L7GQV6-F1
#
_entry.id   AF-A0A1L7GQV6-F1
#
_cell.length_a   1.000
_cell.length_b   1.000
_cell.length_c   1.000
_cell.angle_alpha   90.00
_cell.angle_beta   90.00
_cell.angle_gamma   90.00
#
_symmetry.space_group_name_H-M   'P 1'
#
loop_
_entity.id
_entity.type
_entity.pdbx_description
1 polymer ?
#
loop_
_entity_poly.entity_id
_entity_poly.type
_entity_poly.pdbx_seq_one_letter_code
_entity_poly.pdbx_strand_id
1 'polypeptide(L)'
;MRMRPSARIPGILAGLALALGGAVAAAPSAQADVKACEQYVAQHAPKAADGAAEACYEGRIGNQTSCVASLTAVGASKDTANTACEASR
;
A
#
# COMPACT_ATOMS: atom_id res chain seq x y z
N MET A 1 39.31 13.40 -40.68
CA MET A 1 38.96 12.91 -39.33
C MET A 1 37.56 12.33 -39.34
N ARG A 2 37.39 11.15 -38.76
CA ARG A 2 36.14 10.38 -38.68
C ARG A 2 35.61 10.58 -37.25
N MET A 3 34.43 11.18 -37.07
CA MET A 3 33.68 11.13 -35.81
C MET A 3 32.19 11.04 -36.11
N ARG A 4 31.60 9.90 -35.74
CA ARG A 4 30.19 9.73 -35.41
C ARG A 4 29.97 10.24 -33.98
N PRO A 5 28.79 10.81 -33.70
CA PRO A 5 27.83 10.11 -32.81
C PRO A 5 26.40 10.22 -33.42
N SER A 6 25.60 9.19 -33.69
CA SER A 6 25.10 8.06 -32.89
C SER A 6 24.60 8.42 -31.49
N ALA A 7 23.32 8.85 -31.43
CA ALA A 7 22.25 8.38 -30.52
C ALA A 7 21.20 9.50 -30.45
N ARG A 8 20.16 9.51 -31.30
CA ARG A 8 18.83 8.95 -31.00
C ARG A 8 18.51 9.00 -29.50
N ILE A 9 17.89 10.10 -29.05
CA ILE A 9 17.06 10.11 -27.84
C ILE A 9 15.62 10.42 -28.28
N PRO A 10 14.87 9.45 -28.84
CA PRO A 10 13.43 9.55 -28.89
C PRO A 10 12.87 9.06 -27.54
N GLY A 11 11.95 9.83 -26.95
CA GLY A 11 10.95 9.28 -26.05
C GLY A 11 11.39 8.89 -24.64
N ILE A 12 11.56 9.88 -23.75
CA ILE A 12 11.25 9.68 -22.31
C ILE A 12 10.20 10.69 -21.81
N LEU A 13 9.60 11.47 -22.73
CA LEU A 13 8.41 12.30 -22.44
C LEU A 13 7.08 11.56 -22.70
N ALA A 14 7.12 10.23 -22.84
CA ALA A 14 5.94 9.37 -22.98
C ALA A 14 5.64 8.55 -21.71
N GLY A 15 6.22 8.92 -20.56
CA GLY A 15 5.93 8.30 -19.26
C GLY A 15 4.72 8.87 -18.52
N LEU A 16 3.97 9.81 -19.12
CA LEU A 16 2.73 10.38 -18.56
C LEU A 16 1.45 9.83 -19.25
N ALA A 17 1.55 8.69 -19.93
CA ALA A 17 0.45 8.08 -20.67
C ALA A 17 0.08 6.66 -20.20
N LEU A 18 0.26 6.36 -18.91
CA LEU A 18 -0.34 5.17 -18.28
C LEU A 18 -1.64 5.48 -17.51
N ALA A 19 -2.11 6.73 -17.57
CA ALA A 19 -3.48 7.07 -17.25
C ALA A 19 -4.35 6.77 -18.49
N LEU A 20 -5.24 5.78 -18.39
CA LEU A 20 -6.30 5.41 -19.35
C LEU A 20 -5.88 4.39 -20.44
N GLY A 21 -5.86 3.10 -20.10
CA GLY A 21 -5.94 2.08 -21.15
C GLY A 21 -5.62 0.64 -20.76
N GLY A 22 -6.58 -0.04 -20.13
CA GLY A 22 -6.79 -1.46 -20.40
C GLY A 22 -5.77 -2.45 -19.81
N ALA A 23 -5.89 -2.71 -18.51
CA ALA A 23 -5.72 -4.05 -17.97
C ALA A 23 -6.62 -4.19 -16.76
N VAL A 24 -7.63 -5.05 -16.86
CA VAL A 24 -8.20 -5.75 -15.71
C VAL A 24 -7.08 -6.64 -15.14
N ALA A 25 -6.18 -6.02 -14.41
CA ALA A 25 -5.21 -6.62 -13.51
C ALA A 25 -5.58 -6.10 -12.12
N ALA A 26 -5.82 -7.00 -11.18
CA ALA A 26 -6.31 -6.69 -9.84
C ALA A 26 -5.54 -5.51 -9.20
N ALA A 27 -6.30 -4.59 -8.62
CA ALA A 27 -5.96 -3.24 -8.21
C ALA A 27 -4.58 -3.08 -7.50
N PRO A 28 -3.66 -2.26 -8.02
CA PRO A 28 -2.51 -1.78 -7.24
C PRO A 28 -2.93 -0.94 -6.02
N SER A 29 -4.17 -0.44 -5.99
CA SER A 29 -4.75 0.26 -4.84
C SER A 29 -4.85 -0.66 -3.62
N ALA A 30 -5.33 -1.89 -3.80
CA ALA A 30 -5.59 -2.82 -2.69
C ALA A 30 -4.32 -3.26 -1.95
N GLN A 31 -3.16 -3.25 -2.62
CA GLN A 31 -1.86 -3.44 -1.95
C GLN A 31 -1.32 -2.15 -1.35
N ALA A 32 -1.67 -0.99 -1.89
CA ALA A 32 -1.32 0.29 -1.31
C ALA A 32 -2.05 0.52 0.03
N ASP A 33 -3.32 0.12 0.12
CA ASP A 33 -4.16 0.29 1.33
C ASP A 33 -3.64 -0.56 2.51
N VAL A 34 -3.27 -1.83 2.25
CA VAL A 34 -2.65 -2.69 3.28
C VAL A 34 -1.32 -2.11 3.73
N LYS A 35 -0.48 -1.67 2.78
CA LYS A 35 0.83 -1.12 3.11
C LYS A 35 0.75 0.20 3.87
N ALA A 36 -0.26 1.03 3.58
CA ALA A 36 -0.53 2.25 4.33
C ALA A 36 -0.94 1.93 5.78
N CYS A 37 -1.79 0.92 5.98
CA CYS A 37 -2.15 0.42 7.31
C CYS A 37 -0.92 -0.14 8.05
N GLU A 38 -0.10 -0.97 7.42
CA GLU A 38 1.14 -1.51 8.02
C GLU A 38 2.12 -0.39 8.42
N GLN A 39 2.29 0.62 7.55
CA GLN A 39 3.13 1.78 7.85
C GLN A 39 2.58 2.60 9.03
N TYR A 40 1.27 2.79 9.10
CA TYR A 40 0.63 3.47 10.22
C TYR A 40 0.83 2.70 11.53
N VAL A 41 0.63 1.38 11.51
CA VAL A 41 0.87 0.51 12.67
C VAL A 41 2.34 0.54 13.08
N ALA A 42 3.28 0.45 12.14
CA ALA A 42 4.71 0.52 12.44
C ALA A 42 5.12 1.84 13.13
N GLN A 43 4.47 2.96 12.77
CA GLN A 43 4.75 4.27 13.34
C GLN A 43 4.08 4.49 14.71
N HIS A 44 2.85 4.03 14.89
CA HIS A 44 2.02 4.35 16.05
C HIS A 44 1.86 3.21 17.06
N ALA A 45 2.02 1.96 16.61
CA ALA A 45 1.95 0.74 17.40
C ALA A 45 3.04 -0.26 16.97
N PRO A 46 4.33 0.06 17.14
CA PRO A 46 5.43 -0.77 16.67
C PRO A 46 5.42 -2.19 17.26
N LYS A 47 4.82 -2.38 18.44
CA LYS A 47 4.62 -3.71 19.07
C LYS A 47 3.63 -4.60 18.31
N ALA A 48 2.75 -3.99 17.52
CA ALA A 48 1.73 -4.65 16.71
C ALA A 48 2.18 -4.85 15.25
N ALA A 49 3.38 -4.38 14.87
CA ALA A 49 3.87 -4.40 13.49
C ALA A 49 3.98 -5.83 12.92
N ASP A 50 4.44 -6.80 13.72
CA ASP A 50 4.55 -8.20 13.30
C ASP A 50 3.18 -8.85 12.97
N GLY A 51 2.09 -8.36 13.58
CA GLY A 51 0.72 -8.81 13.32
C GLY A 51 -0.08 -7.89 12.39
N ALA A 52 0.54 -6.83 11.87
CA ALA A 52 -0.15 -5.80 11.11
C ALA A 52 -0.59 -6.30 9.72
N ALA A 53 0.24 -7.09 9.04
CA ALA A 53 -0.05 -7.58 7.69
C ALA A 53 -1.39 -8.33 7.61
N GLU A 54 -1.59 -9.32 8.50
CA GLU A 54 -2.82 -10.11 8.57
C GLU A 54 -4.02 -9.24 8.97
N ALA A 55 -3.86 -8.37 9.97
CA ALA A 55 -4.95 -7.52 10.40
C ALA A 55 -5.37 -6.49 9.33
N CYS A 56 -4.41 -5.83 8.69
CA CYS A 56 -4.66 -4.90 7.58
C CYS A 56 -5.26 -5.61 6.35
N TYR A 57 -4.93 -6.89 6.14
CA TYR A 57 -5.57 -7.71 5.11
C TYR A 57 -7.06 -7.94 5.39
N GLU A 58 -7.43 -8.18 6.64
CA GLU A 58 -8.84 -8.26 7.08
C GLU A 58 -9.59 -6.95 6.79
N GLY A 59 -8.97 -5.80 7.08
CA GLY A 59 -9.57 -4.49 6.79
C GLY A 59 -9.83 -4.28 5.29
N ARG A 60 -8.85 -4.66 4.46
CA ARG A 60 -8.95 -4.62 2.99
C ARG A 60 -10.09 -5.48 2.41
N ILE A 61 -10.40 -6.63 3.01
CA ILE A 61 -11.54 -7.46 2.58
C ILE A 61 -12.87 -6.99 3.19
N GLY A 62 -12.89 -5.83 3.86
CA GLY A 62 -14.07 -5.23 4.47
C GLY A 62 -14.34 -5.68 5.91
N ASN A 63 -13.45 -6.45 6.52
CA ASN A 63 -13.59 -6.98 7.88
C ASN A 63 -12.88 -6.09 8.91
N GLN A 64 -13.38 -4.86 9.06
CA GLN A 64 -12.85 -3.87 10.00
C GLN A 64 -12.86 -4.38 11.45
N THR A 65 -13.91 -5.12 11.85
CA THR A 65 -14.02 -5.68 13.20
C THR A 65 -12.86 -6.63 13.52
N SER A 66 -12.51 -7.52 12.60
CA SER A 66 -11.40 -8.46 12.81
C SER A 66 -10.05 -7.77 12.69
N CYS A 67 -9.90 -6.79 11.79
CA CYS A 67 -8.71 -5.96 11.72
C CYS A 67 -8.41 -5.27 13.07
N VAL A 68 -9.41 -4.60 13.66
CA VAL A 68 -9.25 -3.89 14.94
C VAL A 68 -8.99 -4.87 16.08
N ALA A 69 -9.70 -6.00 16.13
CA ALA A 69 -9.51 -7.02 17.16
C ALA A 69 -8.10 -7.62 17.11
N SER A 70 -7.62 -7.99 15.92
CA SER A 70 -6.28 -8.56 15.72
C SER A 70 -5.18 -7.57 16.10
N LEU A 71 -5.25 -6.31 15.64
CA LEU A 71 -4.28 -5.27 16.03
C LEU A 71 -4.28 -5.00 17.54
N THR A 72 -5.47 -4.99 18.16
CA THR A 72 -5.58 -4.78 19.60
C THR A 72 -5.00 -5.95 20.39
N ALA A 73 -5.20 -7.18 19.92
CA ALA A 73 -4.66 -8.39 20.55
C ALA A 73 -3.13 -8.45 20.54
N VAL A 74 -2.49 -7.88 19.52
CA VAL A 74 -1.02 -7.77 19.42
C VAL A 74 -0.45 -6.48 20.02
N GLY A 75 -1.28 -5.69 20.70
CA GLY A 75 -0.82 -4.56 21.53
C GLY A 75 -0.96 -3.17 20.92
N ALA A 76 -1.73 -3.00 19.84
CA ALA A 76 -2.17 -1.68 19.41
C ALA A 76 -3.28 -1.14 20.32
N SER A 77 -3.30 0.17 20.55
CA SER A 77 -4.45 0.83 21.18
C SER A 77 -5.66 0.76 20.26
N LYS A 78 -6.87 0.72 20.83
CA LYS A 78 -8.12 0.64 20.06
C LYS A 78 -8.27 1.79 19.06
N ASP A 79 -7.87 3.00 19.41
CA ASP A 79 -7.87 4.16 18.51
C ASP A 79 -6.90 3.98 17.33
N THR A 80 -5.65 3.58 17.62
CA THR A 80 -4.63 3.30 16.59
C THR A 80 -5.08 2.19 15.65
N ALA A 81 -5.66 1.12 16.19
CA ALA A 81 -6.19 0.02 15.41
C ALA A 81 -7.34 0.48 14.49
N ASN A 82 -8.28 1.29 14.98
CA ASN A 82 -9.35 1.84 14.14
C ASN A 82 -8.80 2.70 13.01
N THR A 83 -7.88 3.63 13.31
CA THR A 83 -7.30 4.50 12.26
C THR A 83 -6.50 3.71 11.23
N ALA A 84 -5.74 2.71 11.65
CA ALA A 84 -5.02 1.81 10.76
C ALA A 84 -5.98 1.04 9.83
N CYS A 85 -7.02 0.43 10.39
CA CYS A 85 -7.99 -0.35 9.63
C CYS A 85 -8.80 0.52 8.67
N GLU A 86 -9.16 1.75 9.04
CA GLU A 86 -9.82 2.69 8.14
C GLU A 86 -8.92 3.09 6.96
N ALA A 87 -7.60 3.13 7.15
CA ALA A 87 -6.65 3.36 6.07
C ALA A 87 -6.50 2.16 5.10
N SER A 88 -6.96 0.97 5.50
CA SER A 88 -6.96 -0.24 4.66
C SER A 88 -8.25 -0.51 3.89
N ARG A 89 -9.30 0.32 4.08
CA ARG A 89 -10.65 0.13 3.52
C ARG A 89 -10.80 0.56 2.05
#